data_AF-A0A7L1H1B7-F1
#
_entry.id   AF-A0A7L1H1B7-F1
#
_cell.length_a   1.000
_cell.length_b   1.000
_cell.length_c   1.000
_cell.angle_alpha   90.00
_cell.angle_beta   90.00
_cell.angle_gamma   90.00
#
_symmetry.space_group_name_H-M   'P 1'
#
loop_
_entity.id
_entity.type
_entity.pdbx_description
1 polymer ?
#
loop_
_entity_poly.entity_id
_entity_poly.type
_entity_poly.pdbx_seq_one_letter_code
_entity_poly.pdbx_strand_id
1 'polypeptide(L)' 'RGFTSQSEGEARVSRVLREKFPRASSIRVVDISGGCGAMYEIHIESEEFREKRTVQQHQMVNQ' A
#
# COMPACT_ATOMS: atom_id res chain seq x y z
N ARG A 1 3.28 2.11 25.47
CA ARG A 1 2.61 1.92 24.15
C ARG A 1 3.70 2.06 23.11
N GLY A 2 4.06 0.96 22.43
CA GLY A 2 5.18 0.93 21.50
C GLY A 2 4.95 1.92 20.37
N PHE A 3 5.90 2.82 20.19
CA PHE A 3 5.99 3.71 19.05
C PHE A 3 5.99 2.83 17.79
N THR A 4 4.95 2.94 16.97
CA THR A 4 4.97 2.41 15.61
C THR A 4 5.94 3.27 14.82
N SER A 5 7.23 2.96 14.97
CA SER A 5 8.27 3.47 14.10
C SER A 5 7.86 3.09 12.70
N GLN A 6 7.57 4.08 11.86
CA GLN A 6 7.29 3.89 10.45
C GLN A 6 8.37 2.98 9.89
N SER A 7 8.03 1.72 9.59
CA SER A 7 9.05 0.74 9.26
C SER A 7 9.65 1.12 7.91
N GLU A 8 10.93 0.83 7.70
CA GLU A 8 11.56 1.04 6.39
C GLU A 8 10.78 0.31 5.27
N GLY A 9 10.13 -0.80 5.62
CA GLY A 9 9.18 -1.50 4.78
C GLY A 9 7.96 -0.66 4.39
N GLU A 10 7.31 0.01 5.34
CA GLU A 10 6.16 0.89 5.06
C GLU A 10 6.55 2.01 4.08
N ALA A 11 7.67 2.69 4.34
CA ALA A 11 8.16 3.76 3.48
C ALA A 11 8.49 3.25 2.07
N ARG A 12 9.12 2.08 1.97
CA ARG A 12 9.46 1.45 0.69
C ARG A 12 8.21 1.05 -0.10
N VAL A 13 7.25 0.39 0.54
CA VAL A 13 5.98 -0.01 -0.10
C VAL A 13 5.19 1.22 -0.53
N SER A 14 5.09 2.24 0.33
CA SER A 14 4.40 3.50 -0.01
C SER A 14 5.02 4.17 -1.24
N ARG A 15 6.35 4.20 -1.35
CA ARG A 15 7.03 4.77 -2.51
C ARG A 15 6.72 4.01 -3.80
N VAL A 16 6.85 2.68 -3.78
CA VAL A 16 6.57 1.83 -4.96
C VAL A 16 5.12 1.99 -5.43
N LEU A 17 4.17 2.04 -4.50
CA LEU A 17 2.76 2.23 -4.83
C LEU A 17 2.48 3.62 -5.42
N ARG A 18 3.14 4.68 -4.89
CA ARG A 18 3.03 6.03 -5.46
C ARG A 18 3.61 6.13 -6.86
N GLU A 19 4.71 5.43 -7.13
CA GLU A 19 5.32 5.36 -8.46
C GLU A 19 4.47 4.56 -9.44
N LYS A 20 3.87 3.44 -8.99
CA LYS A 20 2.97 2.62 -9.81
C LYS A 20 1.63 3.26 -10.11
N PHE A 21 1.05 3.96 -9.13
CA PHE A 21 -0.27 4.57 -9.23
C PHE A 21 -0.17 6.09 -9.07
N PRO A 22 0.40 6.81 -10.07
CA PRO A 22 0.57 8.25 -9.98
C PRO A 22 -0.78 9.01 -9.96
N ARG A 23 -1.87 8.35 -10.38
CA ARG A 23 -3.24 8.89 -10.32
C ARG A 23 -3.99 8.51 -9.04
N ALA A 24 -3.33 7.85 -8.08
CA ALA A 24 -3.95 7.55 -6.81
C ALA A 24 -4.21 8.85 -6.03
N SER A 25 -5.46 9.03 -5.60
CA SER A 25 -5.87 10.14 -4.74
C SER A 25 -5.41 9.94 -3.30
N SER A 26 -5.36 8.68 -2.84
CA SER A 26 -4.93 8.34 -1.48
C SER A 26 -4.17 7.01 -1.47
N ILE A 27 -3.01 6.99 -0.82
CA ILE A 27 -2.22 5.78 -0.56
C ILE A 27 -1.85 5.78 0.92
N ARG A 28 -2.33 4.77 1.63
CA ARG A 28 -2.00 4.52 3.03
C ARG A 28 -1.43 3.11 3.16
N VAL A 29 -0.28 3.01 3.81
CA VAL A 29 0.37 1.73 4.12
C VAL A 29 0.57 1.75 5.63
N VAL A 30 0.19 0.68 6.32
CA VAL A 30 0.35 0.55 7.76
C VAL A 30 0.95 -0.81 8.06
N ASP A 31 2.07 -0.85 8.77
CA ASP A 31 2.63 -2.11 9.25
C ASP A 31 1.78 -2.65 10.42
N ILE A 32 1.12 -3.79 10.20
CA ILE A 32 0.33 -4.50 11.23
C ILE A 32 1.13 -5.62 11.90
N SER A 33 2.36 -5.87 11.47
CA SER A 33 3.23 -6.92 12.01
C SER A 33 4.04 -6.48 13.24
N GLY A 34 3.82 -5.26 13.74
CA GLY A 34 4.46 -4.75 14.95
C GLY A 34 5.96 -4.45 14.77
N GLY A 35 6.40 -4.13 13.56
CA GLY A 35 7.80 -3.77 13.27
C GLY A 35 8.66 -4.92 12.72
N CYS A 36 8.08 -6.10 12.49
CA CYS A 36 8.77 -7.21 11.81
C CYS A 36 8.81 -7.02 10.29
N GLY A 37 7.91 -6.20 9.73
CA GLY A 37 7.81 -5.95 8.30
C GLY A 37 7.29 -7.14 7.49
N ALA A 38 6.54 -8.04 8.13
CA ALA A 38 6.03 -9.27 7.51
C ALA A 38 4.60 -9.12 6.95
N MET A 39 3.82 -8.15 7.44
CA MET A 39 2.46 -7.87 6.99
C MET A 39 2.15 -6.37 7.00
N TYR A 40 1.56 -5.91 5.91
CA TYR A 40 1.17 -4.52 5.72
C TYR A 40 -0.29 -4.44 5.31
N GLU A 41 -1.02 -3.53 5.94
CA GLU A 41 -2.34 -3.12 5.50
C GLU A 41 -2.18 -1.97 4.49
N ILE A 42 -2.68 -2.17 3.27
CA ILE A 42 -2.50 -1.24 2.15
C ILE A 42 -3.88 -0.77 1.69
N HIS A 43 -4.12 0.53 1.75
CA HIS A 43 -5.33 1.18 1.28
C HIS A 43 -4.95 2.13 0.14
N ILE A 44 -5.49 1.87 -1.05
CA ILE A 44 -5.24 2.68 -2.24
C ILE A 44 -6.58 3.10 -2.83
N GLU A 45 -6.73 4.40 -3.04
CA GLU A 45 -7.85 5.00 -3.75
C GLU A 45 -7.31 5.62 -5.04
N SER A 46 -7.73 5.10 -6.19
CA SER A 46 -7.30 5.55 -7.52
C SER A 46 -8.42 5.41 -8.52
N GLU A 47 -8.53 6.36 -9.45
CA GLU A 47 -9.48 6.27 -10.57
C GLU A 47 -9.15 5.10 -11.51
N GLU A 48 -7.91 4.62 -11.53
CA GLU A 48 -7.48 3.48 -12.33
C GLU A 48 -8.19 2.17 -11.95
N PHE A 49 -8.72 2.09 -10.72
CA PHE A 49 -9.46 0.93 -10.24
C PHE A 49 -10.95 0.96 -10.59
N ARG A 50 -11.50 2.10 -11.02
CA ARG A 50 -12.95 2.28 -11.27
C ARG A 50 -13.52 1.28 -12.27
N GLU A 51 -12.72 0.86 -13.25
CA GLU A 51 -13.15 -0.04 -14.34
C GLU A 51 -12.55 -1.45 -14.24
N LYS A 52 -11.93 -1.79 -13.10
CA LYS A 52 -11.28 -3.08 -12.89
C LYS A 52 -12.03 -3.92 -11.86
N ARG A 53 -12.06 -5.23 -12.06
CA ARG A 53 -12.60 -6.17 -11.05
C ARG A 53 -11.66 -6.24 -9.85
N THR A 54 -12.18 -6.54 -8.67
CA THR A 54 -11.43 -6.62 -7.40
C THR A 54 -10.18 -7.51 -7.50
N VAL A 55 -10.25 -8.64 -8.20
CA VAL A 55 -9.08 -9.52 -8.40
C VAL A 55 -8.01 -8.88 -9.29
N GLN A 56 -8.43 -8.17 -10.36
CA GLN A 56 -7.50 -7.44 -11.22
C GLN A 56 -6.83 -6.29 -10.47
N GLN A 57 -7.58 -5.57 -9.62
CA GLN A 57 -7.03 -4.52 -8.78
C GLN A 57 -5.92 -5.08 -7.86
N HIS A 58 -6.18 -6.19 -7.15
CA HIS A 58 -5.16 -6.84 -6.32
C HIS A 58 -3.95 -7.32 -7.14
N GLN A 59 -4.16 -7.87 -8.34
CA GLN A 59 -3.06 -8.27 -9.23
C GLN A 59 -2.21 -7.07 -9.66
N MET A 60 -2.83 -5.91 -9.94
CA MET A 60 -2.10 -4.70 -10.31
C MET A 60 -1.22 -4.18 -9.15
N VAL A 61 -1.69 -4.34 -7.91
CA VAL A 61 -0.97 -3.92 -6.69
C VAL A 61 0.15 -4.90 -6.32
N ASN A 62 -0.05 -6.22 -6.53
CA ASN A 62 0.92 -7.26 -6.14
C ASN A 62 2.03 -7.53 -7.18
N GLN A 63 1.81 -7.16 -8.45
CA GLN A 63 2.90 -7.14 -9.45
C GLN A 63 3.78 -5.91 -9.25
#